data_AF-A0AA37IIR3-F1
#
_entry.id   AF-A0AA37IIR3-F1
#
_cell.length_a   1.000
_cell.length_b   1.000
_cell.length_c   1.000
_cell.angle_alpha   90.00
_cell.angle_beta   90.00
_cell.angle_gamma   90.00
#
_symmetry.space_group_name_H-M   'P 1'
#
loop_
_entity.id
_entity.type
_entity.pdbx_description
1 polymer ?
#
loop_
_entity_poly.entity_id
_entity_poly.type
_entity_poly.pdbx_seq_one_letter_code
_entity_poly.pdbx_strand_id
1 'polypeptide(L)' 'MSTETYVRNGHHVEITIDQDPTGQCTWSYTVDADGFTEMRDRPLDTHDAALEAAKNHANAKADMLPAGTAK' A
#
# COMPACT_ATOMS: atom_id res chain seq x y z
N MET A 1 8.60 -3.01 10.44
CA MET A 1 7.82 -3.52 9.30
C MET A 1 6.42 -3.90 9.79
N SER A 2 5.40 -3.26 9.24
CA SER A 2 3.98 -3.56 9.49
C SER A 2 3.32 -3.89 8.15
N THR A 3 2.53 -4.96 8.08
CA THR A 3 1.83 -5.35 6.85
C THR A 3 0.33 -5.43 7.11
N GLU A 4 -0.46 -4.84 6.23
CA GLU A 4 -1.91 -4.85 6.28
C GLU A 4 -2.50 -5.30 4.95
N THR A 5 -3.38 -6.29 5.00
CA THR A 5 -4.01 -6.89 3.82
C THR A 5 -5.52 -6.73 3.86
N TYR A 6 -6.11 -6.31 2.75
CA TYR A 6 -7.56 -6.15 2.61
C TYR A 6 -8.01 -6.33 1.15
N VAL A 7 -9.32 -6.50 0.94
CA VAL A 7 -9.90 -6.63 -0.41
C VAL A 7 -10.56 -5.32 -0.81
N ARG A 8 -10.23 -4.82 -2.00
CA ARG A 8 -10.82 -3.61 -2.57
C ARG A 8 -11.17 -3.84 -4.03
N ASN A 9 -12.42 -3.55 -4.41
CA ASN A 9 -12.90 -3.71 -5.78
C ASN A 9 -12.64 -5.13 -6.38
N GLY A 10 -12.68 -6.17 -5.54
CA GLY A 10 -12.37 -7.55 -5.96
C GLY A 10 -10.88 -7.84 -6.17
N HIS A 11 -9.99 -6.99 -5.63
CA HIS A 11 -8.54 -7.16 -5.69
C HIS A 11 -7.95 -7.29 -4.29
N HIS A 12 -6.95 -8.16 -4.13
CA HIS A 12 -6.20 -8.27 -2.88
C HIS A 12 -5.16 -7.16 -2.80
N VAL A 13 -5.33 -6.25 -1.85
CA VAL A 13 -4.38 -5.19 -1.56
C VAL A 13 -3.58 -5.58 -0.33
N GLU A 14 -2.26 -5.64 -0.49
CA GLU A 14 -1.31 -5.80 0.60
C GLU A 14 -0.51 -4.51 0.72
N ILE A 15 -0.47 -3.90 1.90
CA ILE A 15 0.32 -2.70 2.18
C ILE A 15 1.39 -3.07 3.18
N THR A 16 2.62 -2.68 2.91
CA THR A 16 3.75 -2.86 3.79
C THR A 16 4.36 -1.49 4.11
N ILE A 17 4.42 -1.18 5.41
CA ILE A 17 5.08 0.01 5.95
C ILE A 17 6.40 -0.43 6.55
N ASP A 18 7.49 0.18 6.09
CA ASP A 18 8.81 -0.02 6.66
C ASP A 18 9.29 1.27 7.31
N GLN A 19 9.90 1.15 8.49
CA GLN A 19 10.43 2.30 9.21
C GLN A 19 11.94 2.17 9.29
N ASP A 20 12.62 3.09 8.62
CA ASP A 20 14.05 3.21 8.65
C ASP A 20 14.56 3.66 10.02
N PRO A 21 15.79 3.30 10.41
CA PRO A 21 16.39 3.70 11.69
C PRO A 21 16.55 5.21 11.87
N THR A 22 16.37 6.00 10.80
CA THR A 22 16.32 7.47 10.86
C THR A 22 14.97 8.00 11.36
N GLY A 23 13.99 7.12 11.62
CA GLY A 23 12.61 7.47 11.98
C GLY A 23 11.70 7.73 10.78
N GLN A 24 12.20 7.56 9.56
CA GLN A 24 11.46 7.74 8.32
C GLN A 24 10.63 6.49 7.99
N CYS A 25 9.36 6.67 7.70
CA CYS A 25 8.45 5.60 7.29
C CYS A 25 8.29 5.61 5.77
N THR A 26 8.69 4.53 5.14
CA THR A 26 8.42 4.24 3.73
C THR A 26 7.24 3.28 3.62
N TRP A 27 6.59 3.29 2.46
CA TRP A 27 5.46 2.41 2.23
C TRP A 27 5.50 1.80 0.84
N SER A 28 4.99 0.59 0.76
CA SER A 28 4.82 -0.17 -0.47
C SER A 28 3.48 -0.88 -0.42
N TYR A 29 2.93 -1.19 -1.59
CA TYR A 29 1.74 -1.99 -1.69
C TYR A 29 1.75 -2.88 -2.93
N THR A 30 0.97 -3.94 -2.87
CA THR A 30 0.78 -4.93 -3.92
C THR A 30 -0.71 -5.12 -4.16
N VAL A 31 -1.13 -5.07 -5.42
CA VAL A 31 -2.50 -5.38 -5.85
C VAL A 31 -2.47 -6.71 -6.61
N ASP A 32 -3.19 -7.72 -6.09
CA ASP A 32 -3.25 -9.11 -6.58
C ASP A 32 -1.90 -9.80 -6.76
N ALA A 33 -0.89 -9.35 -6.03
CA ALA A 33 0.50 -9.77 -6.18
C ALA A 33 1.12 -9.52 -7.58
N ASP A 34 0.42 -8.83 -8.49
CA ASP A 34 0.88 -8.49 -9.84
C ASP A 34 1.25 -6.99 -9.94
N GLY A 35 0.52 -6.13 -9.24
CA GLY A 35 0.75 -4.68 -9.19
C GLY A 35 1.51 -4.23 -7.95
N PHE A 36 2.84 -4.38 -7.93
CA PHE A 36 3.69 -3.79 -6.89
C PHE A 36 3.94 -2.30 -7.13
N THR A 37 3.77 -1.48 -6.11
CA THR A 37 4.14 -0.06 -6.10
C THR A 37 4.82 0.27 -4.79
N GLU A 38 5.92 1.00 -4.86
CA GLU A 38 6.70 1.39 -3.70
C GLU A 38 6.98 2.89 -3.74
N MET A 39 6.75 3.58 -2.63
CA MET A 39 7.18 4.96 -2.43
C MET A 39 8.26 5.00 -1.34
N ARG A 40 9.51 5.03 -1.81
CA ARG A 40 10.70 5.30 -0.99
C ARG A 40 11.31 6.68 -1.23
N ASP A 41 10.85 7.36 -2.27
CA ASP A 41 11.34 8.70 -2.65
C ASP A 41 10.81 9.81 -1.71
N ARG A 42 9.68 9.54 -1.04
CA ARG A 42 9.05 10.45 -0.07
C ARG A 42 8.72 9.72 1.22
N PRO A 43 9.74 9.48 2.07
CA PRO A 43 9.51 8.99 3.41
C PRO A 43 8.64 9.97 4.21
N LEU A 44 7.80 9.41 5.08
CA LEU A 44 6.90 10.16 5.96
C LEU A 44 7.38 10.07 7.40
N ASP A 45 7.08 11.08 8.21
CA ASP A 45 7.53 11.14 9.61
C ASP A 45 6.79 10.19 10.55
N THR A 46 5.61 9.69 10.13
CA THR A 46 4.76 8.84 10.97
C THR A 46 4.25 7.63 10.21
N HIS A 47 4.09 6.52 10.95
CA HIS A 47 3.52 5.28 10.43
C HIS A 47 2.08 5.49 9.93
N ASP A 48 1.27 6.26 10.65
CA ASP A 48 -0.12 6.54 10.27
C ASP A 48 -0.19 7.28 8.93
N ALA A 49 0.62 8.32 8.74
CA ALA A 49 0.67 9.05 7.47
C ALA A 49 1.12 8.14 6.31
N ALA A 50 2.11 7.27 6.55
CA ALA A 50 2.55 6.28 5.56
C ALA A 50 1.45 5.29 5.19
N LEU A 51 0.70 4.80 6.19
CA LEU A 51 -0.42 3.90 5.98
C LEU A 51 -1.58 4.57 5.23
N GLU A 52 -1.96 5.80 5.60
CA GLU A 52 -3.00 6.56 4.90
C GLU A 52 -2.61 6.85 3.45
N ALA A 53 -1.37 7.27 3.19
CA ALA A 53 -0.86 7.52 1.84
C ALA A 53 -0.87 6.26 0.99
N ALA A 54 -0.36 5.15 1.54
CA ALA A 54 -0.35 3.85 0.88
C ALA A 54 -1.77 3.38 0.57
N LYS A 55 -2.70 3.46 1.53
CA LYS A 55 -4.11 3.09 1.34
C LYS A 55 -4.75 3.93 0.25
N ASN A 56 -4.54 5.24 0.25
CA ASN A 56 -5.13 6.12 -0.75
C ASN A 56 -4.62 5.75 -2.16
N HIS A 57 -3.32 5.53 -2.33
CA HIS A 57 -2.74 5.10 -3.60
C HIS A 57 -3.22 3.71 -4.03
N ALA A 58 -3.19 2.73 -3.12
CA ALA A 58 -3.60 1.37 -3.41
C ALA A 58 -5.09 1.28 -3.74
N ASN A 59 -5.92 2.01 -3.01
CA ASN A 59 -7.35 2.12 -3.30
C ASN A 59 -7.60 2.76 -4.66
N ALA A 60 -6.94 3.89 -4.96
CA ALA A 60 -7.06 4.53 -6.27
C ALA A 60 -6.63 3.59 -7.41
N LYS A 61 -5.56 2.81 -7.21
CA LYS A 61 -5.10 1.81 -8.18
C LYS A 61 -6.14 0.70 -8.36
N ALA A 62 -6.65 0.12 -7.27
CA ALA A 62 -7.66 -0.93 -7.29
C ALA A 62 -9.00 -0.47 -7.88
N ASP A 63 -9.43 0.77 -7.61
CA ASP A 63 -10.64 1.38 -8.19
C ASP A 63 -10.47 1.70 -9.69
N MET A 64 -9.25 1.95 -10.17
CA MET A 64 -8.97 2.12 -11.61
C MET A 64 -8.91 0.78 -12.37
N LEU A 65 -8.69 -0.34 -11.67
CA LEU A 65 -8.68 -1.65 -12.28
C LEU A 65 -10.13 -2.15 -12.48
N PRO A 66 -10.40 -2.89 -13.56
CA PRO A 66 -11.69 -3.57 -13.70
C PRO A 66 -11.84 -4.57 -12.54
N ALA A 67 -13.05 -4.66 -11.98
CA ALA A 67 -13.33 -5.47 -10.79
C ALA A 67 -12.64 -6.84 -10.86
N GLY A 68 -11.71 -7.06 -9.94
CA GLY A 68 -10.93 -8.28 -9.88
C GLY A 68 -11.80 -9.47 -9.50
N THR A 69 -11.30 -10.67 -9.79
CA THR A 69 -11.95 -11.92 -9.44
C THR A 69 -11.52 -12.44 -8.07
N ALA A 70 -10.96 -11.62 -7.19
CA ALA A 70 -10.60 -12.08 -5.85
C ALA A 70 -11.87 -12.55 -5.13
N LYS A 71 -11.85 -13.82 -4.72
CA LYS A 71 -12.96 -14.59 -4.21
C LYS A 71 -12.72 -14.98 -2.76
#